data_AF-A0A0D9Y1P6-F1
#
_entry.id   AF-A0A0D9Y1P6-F1
#
_cell.length_a   1.000
_cell.length_b   1.000
_cell.length_c   1.000
_cell.angle_alpha   90.00
_cell.angle_beta   90.00
_cell.angle_gamma   90.00
#
_symmetry.space_group_name_H-M   'P 1'
#
loop_
_entity.id
_entity.type
_entity.pdbx_description
1 polymer ?
#
loop_
_entity_poly.entity_id
_entity_poly.type
_entity_poly.pdbx_seq_one_letter_code
_entity_poly.pdbx_strand_id
1 'polypeptide(L)'
;MTVWPGRVQQCRERHVLANKDGVSGRLIHGARRRPCPPGSDPRRRRERSNRCSFIVWPAAIPVGGGVRLDPGLTWTITVPAGTSSGKVWGRTGCSFDGAGRGSCATGDCGGVLSCSLSGRTIGRRKFAMATATTKSLSGQPPLTLAEFTIGGGGKQDFYDLSVIDGFNVAMSFSCSTGVTVTCRADKCPDAYLFPTDDKKTHACNGNSNYQVVFCP
;
A
#
# COMPACT_ATOMS: atom_id res chain seq x y z
N MET A 1 -10.32 4.58 -9.01
CA MET A 1 -8.93 4.79 -8.55
C MET A 1 -8.12 3.54 -8.85
N THR A 2 -7.04 3.65 -9.63
CA THR A 2 -6.08 2.57 -9.83
C THR A 2 -4.88 2.86 -8.95
N VAL A 3 -4.45 1.92 -8.12
CA VAL A 3 -3.10 1.97 -7.51
C VAL A 3 -2.10 1.63 -8.62
N TRP A 4 -1.75 2.64 -9.42
CA TRP A 4 -0.99 2.63 -10.69
C TRP A 4 -0.13 1.40 -11.06
N PRO A 5 -0.01 1.11 -12.37
CA PRO A 5 1.28 0.77 -12.96
C PRO A 5 2.01 2.08 -13.35
N GLY A 6 3.17 2.32 -12.75
CA GLY A 6 4.08 3.40 -13.20
C GLY A 6 4.47 3.22 -14.67
N ARG A 7 4.74 4.32 -15.38
CA ARG A 7 5.27 4.26 -16.76
C ARG A 7 6.60 3.49 -16.75
N VAL A 8 6.71 2.43 -17.53
CA VAL A 8 7.98 1.73 -17.78
C VAL A 8 8.98 2.71 -18.38
N GLN A 9 9.90 3.22 -17.56
CA GLN A 9 10.96 4.12 -18.03
C GLN A 9 12.13 3.29 -18.56
N GLN A 10 12.65 3.67 -19.72
CA GLN A 10 13.78 2.99 -20.35
C GLN A 10 15.08 3.60 -19.85
N CYS A 11 15.96 2.77 -19.29
CA CYS A 11 17.32 3.15 -18.93
C CYS A 11 18.12 3.41 -20.21
N ARG A 12 18.79 4.57 -20.30
CA ARG A 12 19.74 4.86 -21.38
C ARG A 12 21.09 4.27 -21.01
N GLU A 13 21.45 3.11 -21.57
CA GLU A 13 22.81 2.58 -21.46
C GLU A 13 23.77 3.53 -22.23
N ARG A 14 24.78 4.09 -21.56
CA ARG A 14 25.97 4.61 -22.25
C ARG A 14 26.87 3.41 -22.50
N HIS A 15 26.80 2.82 -23.69
CA HIS A 15 27.86 1.94 -24.16
C HIS A 15 29.04 2.81 -24.58
N VAL A 16 30.16 2.70 -23.88
CA VAL A 16 31.46 3.10 -24.44
C VAL A 16 31.84 1.97 -25.41
N LEU A 17 31.54 2.16 -26.70
CA LEU A 17 32.06 1.26 -27.72
C LEU A 17 33.56 1.55 -27.83
N ALA A 18 34.39 0.59 -27.43
CA ALA A 18 35.80 0.60 -27.79
C ALA A 18 35.89 0.52 -29.32
N ASN A 19 36.42 1.58 -29.94
CA ASN A 19 36.61 1.62 -31.38
C ASN A 19 37.75 0.67 -31.75
N LYS A 20 37.44 -0.48 -32.33
CA LYS A 20 38.39 -1.21 -33.17
C LYS A 20 38.09 -0.80 -34.60
N ASP A 21 39.11 -0.28 -35.25
CA ASP A 21 39.23 -0.05 -36.69
C ASP A 21 38.72 1.32 -37.17
N GLY A 22 39.68 2.21 -37.40
CA GLY A 22 39.47 3.55 -37.95
C GLY A 22 39.06 3.51 -39.41
N VAL A 23 37.76 3.60 -39.68
CA VAL A 23 37.23 4.00 -40.98
C VAL A 23 36.03 4.92 -40.76
N SER A 24 36.07 6.08 -41.44
CA SER A 24 35.04 7.12 -41.42
C SER A 24 33.65 6.55 -41.74
N GLY A 25 32.73 6.58 -40.77
CA GLY A 25 31.36 6.07 -40.90
C GLY A 25 30.38 6.93 -40.11
N ARG A 26 29.41 7.51 -40.83
CA ARG A 26 28.32 8.36 -40.33
C ARG A 26 27.55 7.66 -39.19
N LEU A 27 27.50 8.28 -38.00
CA LEU A 27 26.76 7.77 -36.83
C LEU A 27 25.25 7.68 -37.14
N ILE A 28 24.72 6.47 -37.30
CA ILE A 28 23.28 6.22 -37.24
C ILE A 28 22.93 6.01 -35.76
N HIS A 29 22.25 6.96 -35.13
CA HIS A 29 21.77 6.85 -33.76
C HIS A 29 20.59 5.86 -33.64
N GLY A 30 20.87 4.56 -33.70
CA GLY A 30 19.92 3.50 -33.39
C GLY A 30 19.97 3.08 -31.92
N ALA A 31 19.43 3.89 -31.01
CA ALA A 31 19.32 3.51 -29.60
C ALA A 31 18.24 2.43 -29.42
N ARG A 32 18.62 1.14 -29.45
CA ARG A 32 17.72 0.06 -29.02
C ARG A 32 17.48 0.19 -27.51
N ARG A 33 16.28 0.64 -27.15
CA ARG A 33 15.82 0.79 -25.77
C ARG A 33 15.62 -0.61 -25.15
N ARG A 34 16.48 -1.04 -24.23
CA ARG A 34 16.30 -2.27 -23.45
C ARG A 34 15.58 -1.97 -22.12
N PRO A 35 14.66 -2.83 -21.64
CA PRO A 35 14.09 -2.73 -20.30
C PRO A 35 15.19 -2.83 -19.22
N CYS A 36 15.12 -2.00 -18.17
CA CYS A 36 16.08 -2.09 -17.06
C CYS A 36 15.92 -3.44 -16.32
N PRO A 37 17.01 -4.04 -15.82
CA PRO A 37 16.93 -5.18 -14.91
C PRO A 37 15.99 -4.91 -13.72
N PRO A 38 15.20 -5.90 -13.26
CA PRO A 38 14.35 -5.73 -12.09
C PRO A 38 15.17 -5.27 -10.88
N GLY A 39 14.95 -4.03 -10.43
CA GLY A 39 15.59 -3.48 -9.22
C GLY A 39 16.81 -2.59 -9.44
N SER A 40 17.31 -2.44 -10.66
CA SER A 40 18.45 -1.55 -10.97
C SER A 40 18.05 -0.11 -11.30
N ASP A 41 16.76 0.18 -11.44
CA ASP A 41 16.26 1.54 -11.64
C ASP A 41 15.97 2.22 -10.28
N PRO A 42 16.75 3.24 -9.87
CA PRO A 42 16.49 3.99 -8.65
C PRO A 42 15.13 4.71 -8.65
N ARG A 43 14.49 4.92 -9.82
CA ARG A 43 13.12 5.44 -9.92
C ARG A 43 12.08 4.37 -9.53
N ARG A 44 12.36 3.10 -9.84
CA ARG A 44 11.51 1.94 -9.50
C ARG A 44 11.51 1.65 -7.99
N ARG A 45 12.49 2.16 -7.22
CA ARG A 45 12.45 2.12 -5.73
C ARG A 45 11.23 2.87 -5.19
N ARG A 46 10.78 3.93 -5.86
CA ARG A 46 9.64 4.74 -5.42
C ARG A 46 8.28 4.12 -5.74
N GLU A 47 8.20 3.12 -6.62
CA GLU A 47 6.93 2.56 -7.11
C GLU A 47 6.47 1.29 -6.35
N ARG A 48 7.31 0.77 -5.45
CA ARG A 48 7.06 -0.51 -4.77
C ARG A 48 6.11 -0.32 -3.60
N SER A 49 5.05 -1.14 -3.55
CA SER A 49 4.11 -1.17 -2.43
C SER A 49 4.75 -1.80 -1.19
N ASN A 50 5.49 -2.91 -1.34
CA ASN A 50 6.26 -3.47 -0.23
C ASN A 50 7.74 -3.08 -0.37
N ARG A 51 8.23 -2.18 0.50
CA ARG A 51 9.66 -1.86 0.61
C ARG A 51 10.29 -2.46 1.87
N CYS A 52 9.54 -3.23 2.64
CA CYS A 52 10.07 -3.95 3.78
C CYS A 52 11.05 -5.04 3.32
N SER A 53 11.96 -5.44 4.20
CA SER A 53 12.82 -6.60 4.01
C SER A 53 12.11 -7.94 4.24
N PHE A 54 10.82 -7.89 4.62
CA PHE A 54 9.98 -9.05 4.94
C PHE A 54 8.68 -9.05 4.14
N ILE A 55 8.02 -10.20 4.10
CA ILE A 55 6.73 -10.37 3.43
C ILE A 55 5.65 -9.65 4.21
N VAL A 56 4.85 -8.84 3.51
CA VAL A 56 3.63 -8.24 4.05
C VAL A 56 2.46 -8.92 3.37
N TRP A 57 1.38 -9.18 4.10
CA TRP A 57 0.11 -9.60 3.53
C TRP A 57 -0.84 -8.42 3.55
N PRO A 58 -0.73 -7.46 2.63
CA PRO A 58 -1.63 -6.32 2.64
C PRO A 58 -3.08 -6.77 2.53
N ALA A 59 -3.94 -6.03 3.18
CA ALA A 59 -5.38 -6.22 3.15
C ALA A 59 -6.05 -4.89 2.81
N ALA A 60 -7.16 -4.98 2.07
CA ALA A 60 -7.91 -3.81 1.62
C ALA A 60 -9.40 -4.11 1.58
N ILE A 61 -10.20 -3.16 2.07
CA ILE A 61 -11.67 -3.19 2.03
C ILE A 61 -12.18 -1.84 1.52
N PRO A 62 -13.36 -1.79 0.85
CA PRO A 62 -14.23 -2.93 0.52
C PRO A 62 -13.73 -3.79 -0.64
N VAL A 63 -12.69 -3.35 -1.36
CA VAL A 63 -12.16 -4.03 -2.55
C VAL A 63 -10.69 -4.38 -2.39
N GLY A 64 -10.26 -5.44 -3.08
CA GLY A 64 -8.90 -5.98 -3.04
C GLY A 64 -8.77 -7.19 -2.13
N GLY A 65 -9.37 -7.13 -0.94
CA GLY A 65 -9.37 -8.23 0.03
C GLY A 65 -8.01 -8.40 0.67
N GLY A 66 -7.15 -9.24 0.09
CA GLY A 66 -5.77 -9.37 0.55
C GLY A 66 -4.93 -10.33 -0.28
N VAL A 67 -3.62 -10.11 -0.28
CA VAL A 67 -2.65 -10.89 -1.08
C VAL A 67 -1.35 -11.08 -0.29
N ARG A 68 -0.55 -12.09 -0.64
CA ARG A 68 0.84 -12.21 -0.18
C ARG A 68 1.72 -11.28 -1.04
N LEU A 69 2.45 -10.38 -0.41
CA LEU A 69 3.29 -9.41 -1.12
C LEU A 69 4.74 -9.50 -0.65
N ASP A 70 5.59 -10.15 -1.45
CA ASP A 70 7.03 -10.26 -1.18
C ASP A 70 7.75 -8.89 -1.21
N PRO A 71 8.93 -8.78 -0.56
CA PRO A 71 9.79 -7.62 -0.66
C PRO A 71 9.99 -7.13 -2.09
N GLY A 72 9.74 -5.84 -2.30
CA GLY A 72 9.93 -5.18 -3.57
C GLY A 72 8.81 -5.41 -4.61
N LEU A 73 7.76 -6.15 -4.27
CA LEU A 73 6.59 -6.30 -5.14
C LEU A 73 5.57 -5.17 -4.96
N THR A 74 4.72 -5.02 -5.97
CA THR A 74 3.63 -4.05 -6.03
C THR A 74 2.31 -4.80 -6.17
N TRP A 75 1.28 -4.28 -5.50
CA TRP A 75 -0.09 -4.77 -5.65
C TRP A 75 -1.01 -3.61 -6.03
N THR A 76 -1.79 -3.83 -7.08
CA THR A 76 -2.72 -2.84 -7.61
C THR A 76 -4.15 -3.27 -7.33
N ILE A 77 -4.94 -2.35 -6.79
CA ILE A 77 -6.39 -2.49 -6.63
C ILE A 77 -7.10 -1.34 -7.35
N THR A 78 -8.31 -1.64 -7.84
CA THR A 78 -9.20 -0.63 -8.43
C THR A 78 -10.33 -0.32 -7.46
N VAL A 79 -10.33 0.88 -6.90
CA VAL A 79 -11.36 1.37 -5.97
C VAL A 79 -12.44 2.12 -6.74
N PRO A 80 -13.72 1.73 -6.64
CA PRO A 80 -14.84 2.45 -7.25
C PRO A 80 -14.99 3.88 -6.72
N ALA A 81 -15.45 4.79 -7.58
CA ALA A 81 -15.86 6.12 -7.15
C ALA A 81 -17.08 6.02 -6.22
N GLY A 82 -17.17 6.90 -5.22
CA GLY A 82 -18.21 6.84 -4.19
C GLY A 82 -17.95 5.85 -3.06
N THR A 83 -16.77 5.22 -3.01
CA THR A 83 -16.38 4.34 -1.89
C THR A 83 -16.21 5.14 -0.62
N SER A 84 -16.92 4.77 0.45
CA SER A 84 -16.75 5.32 1.79
C SER A 84 -16.15 4.29 2.75
N SER A 85 -15.49 4.76 3.81
CA SER A 85 -14.87 3.92 4.85
C SER A 85 -13.89 2.87 4.31
N GLY A 86 -13.16 3.23 3.24
CA GLY A 86 -12.14 2.36 2.66
C GLY A 86 -10.92 2.28 3.57
N LYS A 87 -10.31 1.10 3.65
CA LYS A 87 -9.15 0.84 4.52
C LYS A 87 -8.11 -0.04 3.82
N VAL A 88 -6.84 0.26 4.04
CA VAL A 88 -5.69 -0.59 3.69
C VAL A 88 -4.78 -0.75 4.91
N TRP A 89 -4.31 -1.98 5.18
CA TRP A 89 -3.33 -2.22 6.24
C TRP A 89 -2.38 -3.36 5.89
N GLY A 90 -1.23 -3.40 6.57
CA GLY A 90 -0.26 -4.48 6.47
C GLY A 90 -0.52 -5.55 7.52
N ARG A 91 -0.52 -6.82 7.10
CA ARG A 91 -0.51 -7.98 8.03
C ARG A 91 0.86 -8.64 8.02
N THR A 92 1.28 -9.17 9.16
CA THR A 92 2.61 -9.80 9.32
C THR A 92 2.50 -11.16 10.02
N GLY A 93 3.52 -12.00 9.81
CA GLY A 93 3.59 -13.34 10.41
C GLY A 93 2.40 -14.22 10.02
N CYS A 94 1.97 -14.16 8.76
CA CYS A 94 0.80 -14.91 8.31
C CYS A 94 1.16 -16.29 7.78
N SER A 95 0.25 -17.24 8.01
CA SER A 95 0.26 -18.57 7.40
C SER A 95 -1.15 -18.87 6.91
N PHE A 96 -1.29 -19.27 5.64
CA PHE A 96 -2.56 -19.61 5.01
C PHE A 96 -2.43 -20.93 4.25
N ASP A 97 -3.48 -21.73 4.28
CA ASP A 97 -3.63 -22.92 3.44
C ASP A 97 -3.97 -22.56 1.98
N GLY A 98 -4.08 -23.57 1.12
CA GLY A 98 -4.46 -23.40 -0.29
C GLY A 98 -5.88 -22.85 -0.51
N ALA A 99 -6.74 -22.89 0.52
CA ALA A 99 -8.07 -22.28 0.51
C ALA A 99 -8.07 -20.84 1.05
N GLY A 100 -6.89 -20.29 1.40
CA GLY A 100 -6.73 -18.95 1.95
C GLY A 100 -7.22 -18.83 3.39
N ARG A 101 -7.27 -19.92 4.16
CA ARG A 101 -7.62 -19.92 5.60
C ARG A 101 -6.37 -20.09 6.45
N GLY A 102 -6.34 -19.43 7.60
CA GLY A 102 -5.15 -19.42 8.44
C GLY A 102 -5.20 -18.34 9.51
N SER A 103 -4.07 -17.67 9.72
CA SER A 103 -3.98 -16.56 10.69
C SER A 103 -2.77 -15.67 10.43
N CYS A 104 -2.82 -14.45 10.94
CA CYS A 104 -1.69 -13.53 11.03
C CYS A 104 -1.38 -13.15 12.48
N ALA A 105 -0.11 -12.83 12.77
CA ALA A 105 0.30 -12.34 14.08
C ALA A 105 -0.24 -10.93 14.37
N THR A 106 -0.30 -10.06 13.35
CA THR A 106 -0.90 -8.72 13.45
C THR A 106 -1.79 -8.42 12.25
N GLY A 107 -2.84 -7.62 12.47
CA GLY A 107 -3.77 -7.21 11.41
C GLY A 107 -4.66 -8.34 10.88
N ASP A 108 -4.77 -9.47 11.58
CA ASP A 108 -5.60 -10.59 11.12
C ASP A 108 -7.07 -10.19 10.96
N CYS A 109 -7.71 -10.61 9.88
CA CYS A 109 -9.10 -10.22 9.54
C CYS A 109 -10.08 -11.39 9.62
N GLY A 110 -9.87 -12.29 10.59
CA GLY A 110 -10.74 -13.44 10.85
C GLY A 110 -10.21 -14.74 10.23
N GLY A 111 -8.89 -14.85 10.14
CA GLY A 111 -8.21 -16.05 9.65
C GLY A 111 -8.38 -16.31 8.16
N VAL A 112 -8.57 -15.26 7.37
CA VAL A 112 -8.74 -15.36 5.91
C VAL A 112 -7.71 -14.50 5.18
N LEU A 113 -7.19 -14.99 4.06
CA LEU A 113 -6.25 -14.27 3.22
C LEU A 113 -6.93 -13.07 2.56
N SER A 114 -8.11 -13.28 1.98
CA SER A 114 -8.91 -12.22 1.36
C SER A 114 -9.86 -11.62 2.39
N CYS A 115 -9.49 -10.47 2.95
CA CYS A 115 -10.32 -9.78 3.92
C CYS A 115 -11.61 -9.27 3.27
N SER A 116 -12.69 -9.21 4.04
CA SER A 116 -13.96 -8.67 3.57
C SER A 116 -14.61 -7.86 4.68
N LEU A 117 -15.61 -7.05 4.32
CA LEU A 117 -16.53 -6.42 5.25
C LEU A 117 -17.45 -7.46 5.91
N SER A 118 -16.91 -8.54 6.45
CA SER A 118 -17.68 -9.46 7.26
C SER A 118 -17.66 -8.91 8.68
N GLY A 119 -18.83 -8.53 9.20
CA GLY A 119 -19.03 -8.28 10.63
C GLY A 119 -18.89 -9.56 11.47
N ARG A 120 -18.00 -10.47 11.07
CA ARG A 120 -17.76 -11.74 11.74
C ARG A 120 -16.97 -11.41 12.98
N THR A 121 -17.68 -11.43 14.11
CA THR A 121 -17.12 -11.49 15.45
C THR A 121 -15.91 -12.40 15.41
N ILE A 122 -14.70 -11.84 15.52
CA ILE A 122 -13.52 -12.64 15.79
C ILE A 122 -13.81 -13.23 17.15
N GLY A 123 -14.16 -14.52 17.13
CA GLY A 123 -14.53 -15.29 18.29
C GLY A 123 -13.37 -15.22 19.27
N ARG A 124 -13.46 -14.28 20.20
CA ARG A 124 -12.69 -14.31 21.44
C ARG A 124 -12.94 -15.68 22.02
N ARG A 125 -11.91 -16.54 22.03
CA ARG A 125 -11.84 -17.54 23.09
C ARG A 125 -12.03 -16.74 24.36
N LYS A 126 -13.06 -17.12 25.14
CA LYS A 126 -13.33 -16.61 26.49
C LYS A 126 -11.98 -16.44 27.21
N PHE A 127 -11.79 -15.36 27.98
CA PHE A 127 -10.56 -14.96 28.71
C PHE A 127 -9.76 -13.74 28.21
N ALA A 128 -10.40 -12.73 27.62
CA ALA A 128 -9.91 -11.35 27.76
C ALA A 128 -11.09 -10.40 27.88
N MET A 129 -11.33 -9.89 29.09
CA MET A 129 -12.24 -8.77 29.32
C MET A 129 -11.69 -7.55 28.60
N ALA A 130 -12.26 -7.22 27.44
CA ALA A 130 -12.35 -5.84 27.01
C ALA A 130 -13.83 -5.53 26.84
N THR A 131 -14.38 -4.87 27.84
CA THR A 131 -15.67 -4.20 27.83
C THR A 131 -15.74 -3.23 26.64
N ALA A 132 -16.70 -3.52 25.76
CA ALA A 132 -17.43 -2.59 24.89
C ALA A 132 -16.71 -1.85 23.73
N THR A 133 -17.44 -1.87 22.59
CA THR A 133 -17.63 -0.77 21.62
C THR A 133 -16.47 -0.32 20.74
N THR A 134 -16.26 -1.03 19.64
CA THR A 134 -16.49 -0.56 18.25
C THR A 134 -16.22 -1.74 17.32
N LYS A 135 -17.12 -1.97 16.37
CA LYS A 135 -16.93 -2.95 15.30
C LYS A 135 -15.88 -2.37 14.35
N SER A 136 -14.59 -2.48 14.68
CA SER A 136 -13.54 -2.09 13.73
C SER A 136 -13.66 -3.03 12.53
N LEU A 137 -14.00 -2.48 11.36
CA LEU A 137 -14.19 -3.23 10.11
C LEU A 137 -12.85 -3.69 9.50
N SER A 138 -11.72 -3.39 10.15
CA SER A 138 -10.36 -3.77 9.76
C SER A 138 -9.84 -4.99 10.55
N GLY A 139 -8.54 -5.27 10.43
CA GLY A 139 -7.88 -6.37 11.13
C GLY A 139 -7.75 -6.17 12.64
N GLN A 140 -7.31 -7.22 13.34
CA GLN A 140 -7.04 -7.18 14.78
C GLN A 140 -5.81 -6.31 15.11
N PRO A 141 -5.91 -5.44 16.13
CA PRO A 141 -4.77 -4.68 16.68
C PRO A 141 -3.58 -5.56 17.07
N PRO A 142 -2.33 -5.04 17.01
CA PRO A 142 -1.98 -3.71 16.53
C PRO A 142 -1.95 -3.62 15.00
N LEU A 143 -2.41 -2.50 14.42
CA LEU A 143 -2.24 -2.23 12.99
C LEU A 143 -2.14 -0.74 12.64
N THR A 144 -1.17 -0.40 11.79
CA THR A 144 -1.14 0.89 11.09
C THR A 144 -2.17 0.85 9.96
N LEU A 145 -3.05 1.84 9.91
CA LEU A 145 -4.18 1.88 8.97
C LEU A 145 -4.03 3.06 8.01
N ALA A 146 -4.28 2.84 6.72
CA ALA A 146 -4.59 3.89 5.77
C ALA A 146 -6.09 3.91 5.52
N GLU A 147 -6.73 5.04 5.81
CA GLU A 147 -8.18 5.21 5.64
C GLU A 147 -8.44 6.17 4.48
N PHE A 148 -9.52 5.91 3.73
CA PHE A 148 -9.87 6.75 2.59
C PHE A 148 -11.37 6.77 2.31
N THR A 149 -11.80 7.88 1.72
CA THR A 149 -13.12 8.08 1.12
C THR A 149 -12.92 8.62 -0.29
N ILE A 150 -13.48 7.93 -1.30
CA ILE A 150 -13.42 8.32 -2.70
C ILE A 150 -14.73 8.98 -3.08
N GLY A 151 -14.68 10.24 -3.48
CA GLY A 151 -15.81 11.00 -3.97
C GLY A 151 -16.45 10.37 -5.21
N GLY A 152 -17.77 10.41 -5.31
CA GLY A 152 -18.51 10.04 -6.52
C GLY A 152 -18.55 11.19 -7.52
N GLY A 153 -18.45 10.91 -8.83
CA GLY A 153 -18.64 11.92 -9.89
C GLY A 153 -17.60 13.04 -9.91
N GLY A 154 -16.34 12.73 -9.61
CA GLY A 154 -15.24 13.72 -9.61
C GLY A 154 -15.19 14.62 -8.37
N LYS A 155 -16.01 14.36 -7.35
CA LYS A 155 -15.94 15.03 -6.05
C LYS A 155 -14.60 14.78 -5.35
N GLN A 156 -14.29 15.65 -4.40
CA GLN A 156 -13.10 15.55 -3.57
C GLN A 156 -13.04 14.21 -2.81
N ASP A 157 -11.83 13.69 -2.71
CA ASP A 157 -11.50 12.50 -1.94
C ASP A 157 -10.82 12.90 -0.61
N PHE A 158 -10.88 12.03 0.37
CA PHE A 158 -10.24 12.21 1.68
C PHE A 158 -9.44 10.98 2.05
N TYR A 159 -8.30 11.19 2.71
CA TYR A 159 -7.44 10.10 3.17
C TYR A 159 -6.61 10.52 4.38
N ASP A 160 -6.20 9.53 5.16
CA ASP A 160 -5.38 9.71 6.35
C ASP A 160 -4.65 8.41 6.72
N LEU A 161 -3.74 8.52 7.68
CA LEU A 161 -3.19 7.39 8.41
C LEU A 161 -3.77 7.38 9.83
N SER A 162 -3.95 6.19 10.39
CA SER A 162 -4.41 6.00 11.76
C SER A 162 -3.58 4.94 12.48
N VAL A 163 -3.20 5.26 13.72
CA VAL A 163 -2.54 4.36 14.68
C VAL A 163 -3.33 4.28 15.99
N ILE A 164 -4.61 4.64 15.96
CA ILE A 164 -5.53 4.52 17.11
C ILE A 164 -5.56 3.06 17.61
N ASP A 165 -5.62 2.12 16.66
CA ASP A 165 -5.60 0.68 16.89
C ASP A 165 -4.16 0.11 17.00
N GLY A 166 -3.17 0.96 17.28
CA GLY A 166 -1.76 0.62 17.43
C GLY A 166 -0.94 0.71 16.14
N PHE A 167 0.32 0.28 16.21
CA PHE A 167 1.28 0.35 15.10
C PHE A 167 1.93 -1.02 14.87
N ASN A 168 2.06 -1.45 13.61
CA ASN A 168 2.75 -2.70 13.26
C ASN A 168 3.75 -2.56 12.11
N VAL A 169 3.36 -1.90 11.01
CA VAL A 169 4.18 -1.73 9.82
C VAL A 169 4.23 -0.24 9.48
N ALA A 170 5.43 0.29 9.28
CA ALA A 170 5.61 1.66 8.81
C ALA A 170 4.91 1.85 7.47
N MET A 171 4.21 2.96 7.28
CA MET A 171 3.37 3.20 6.11
C MET A 171 3.49 4.64 5.63
N SER A 172 3.53 4.85 4.32
CA SER A 172 3.21 6.14 3.73
C SER A 172 1.99 6.01 2.83
N PHE A 173 1.15 7.03 2.83
CA PHE A 173 0.00 7.15 1.95
C PHE A 173 0.07 8.48 1.21
N SER A 174 0.03 8.42 -0.13
CA SER A 174 0.15 9.61 -0.97
C SER A 174 -0.92 9.65 -2.02
N CYS A 175 -1.35 10.86 -2.39
CA CYS A 175 -2.25 11.10 -3.50
C CYS A 175 -1.62 11.99 -4.58
N SER A 176 -1.94 11.75 -5.85
CA SER A 176 -1.30 12.43 -7.00
C SER A 176 -1.55 13.94 -7.07
N THR A 177 -2.57 14.46 -6.38
CA THR A 177 -2.87 15.90 -6.30
C THR A 177 -2.88 16.40 -4.85
N GLY A 178 -2.45 15.56 -3.91
CA GLY A 178 -2.41 15.88 -2.49
C GLY A 178 -0.99 15.81 -1.94
N VAL A 179 -0.90 15.67 -0.61
CA VAL A 179 0.36 15.49 0.10
C VAL A 179 0.71 14.00 0.25
N THR A 180 1.90 13.74 0.78
CA THR A 180 2.27 12.41 1.27
C THR A 180 2.31 12.45 2.78
N VAL A 181 1.54 11.59 3.44
CA VAL A 181 1.62 11.35 4.88
C VAL A 181 2.46 10.12 5.17
N THR A 182 3.28 10.17 6.22
CA THR A 182 4.21 9.07 6.54
C THR A 182 4.27 8.77 8.04
N CYS A 183 3.99 7.53 8.39
CA CYS A 183 4.08 7.02 9.75
C CYS A 183 5.12 5.91 9.85
N ARG A 184 6.23 6.15 10.56
CA ARG A 184 7.34 5.18 10.72
C ARG A 184 7.44 4.53 12.09
N ALA A 185 6.67 5.01 13.06
CA ALA A 185 6.66 4.51 14.42
C ALA A 185 5.27 4.72 15.03
N ASP A 186 5.04 4.10 16.19
CA ASP A 186 3.88 4.41 17.01
C ASP A 186 3.83 5.91 17.35
N LYS A 187 2.63 6.45 17.48
CA LYS A 187 2.36 7.87 17.79
C LYS A 187 3.00 8.88 16.85
N CYS A 188 3.09 8.56 15.57
CA CYS A 188 3.65 9.46 14.56
C CYS A 188 2.78 10.73 14.36
N PRO A 189 3.39 11.87 14.00
CA PRO A 189 2.67 13.13 13.86
C PRO A 189 1.71 13.19 12.65
N ASP A 190 1.90 12.32 11.66
CA ASP A 190 1.10 12.30 10.43
C ASP A 190 -0.15 11.40 10.52
N ALA A 191 -0.38 10.74 11.65
CA ALA A 191 -1.51 9.82 11.82
C ALA A 191 -2.43 10.20 12.98
N TYR A 192 -3.69 9.76 12.90
CA TYR A 192 -4.63 9.80 14.00
C TYR A 192 -4.09 9.00 15.18
N LEU A 193 -4.01 9.66 16.34
CA LEU A 193 -3.64 9.05 17.62
C LEU A 193 -4.86 8.76 18.50
N PHE A 194 -5.96 9.47 18.26
CA PHE A 194 -7.23 9.32 18.95
C PHE A 194 -8.38 9.79 18.03
N PRO A 195 -9.63 9.35 18.25
CA PRO A 195 -10.73 9.54 17.29
C PRO A 195 -11.11 10.99 16.94
N THR A 196 -10.78 11.95 17.80
CA THR A 196 -11.14 13.38 17.61
C THR A 196 -10.01 14.23 17.07
N ASP A 197 -8.92 13.62 16.55
CA ASP A 197 -7.79 14.34 15.95
C ASP A 197 -8.05 14.70 14.48
N ASP A 198 -9.12 15.45 14.20
CA ASP A 198 -9.62 15.71 12.84
C ASP A 198 -8.63 16.46 11.92
N LYS A 199 -7.50 16.90 12.47
CA LYS A 199 -6.43 17.61 11.76
C LYS A 199 -5.57 16.70 10.88
N LYS A 200 -5.74 15.38 10.98
CA LYS A 200 -4.95 14.39 10.22
C LYS A 200 -5.59 13.98 8.89
N THR A 201 -6.82 14.41 8.62
CA THR A 201 -7.45 14.20 7.33
C THR A 201 -6.82 15.09 6.28
N HIS A 202 -6.44 14.49 5.15
CA HIS A 202 -5.98 15.20 3.96
C HIS A 202 -6.97 15.02 2.82
N ALA A 203 -7.07 16.05 1.99
CA ALA A 203 -7.91 16.03 0.81
C ALA A 203 -7.09 15.74 -0.44
N CYS A 204 -7.75 15.16 -1.44
CA CYS A 204 -7.22 15.01 -2.78
C CYS A 204 -8.30 15.32 -3.83
N ASN A 205 -7.90 15.81 -5.00
CA ASN A 205 -8.88 16.04 -6.06
C ASN A 205 -9.50 14.70 -6.49
N GLY A 206 -10.78 14.72 -6.87
CA GLY A 206 -11.44 13.54 -7.42
C GLY A 206 -10.71 12.98 -8.64
N ASN A 207 -10.88 11.67 -8.88
CA ASN A 207 -10.18 10.92 -9.94
C ASN A 207 -8.65 10.92 -9.81
N SER A 208 -8.13 11.21 -8.61
CA SER A 208 -6.70 11.08 -8.35
C SER A 208 -6.30 9.62 -8.20
N ASN A 209 -4.99 9.41 -8.24
CA ASN A 209 -4.39 8.12 -7.99
C ASN A 209 -3.62 8.16 -6.68
N TYR A 210 -3.47 7.00 -6.05
CA TYR A 210 -2.84 6.91 -4.75
C TYR A 210 -1.81 5.81 -4.69
N GLN A 211 -0.96 5.91 -3.68
CA GLN A 211 0.06 4.93 -3.40
C GLN A 211 0.14 4.70 -1.90
N VAL A 212 0.01 3.44 -1.50
CA VAL A 212 0.36 2.95 -0.17
C VAL A 212 1.70 2.23 -0.26
N VAL A 213 2.62 2.59 0.62
CA VAL A 213 3.94 1.98 0.70
C VAL A 213 4.20 1.50 2.12
N PHE A 214 4.48 0.21 2.27
CA PHE A 214 4.99 -0.39 3.50
C PHE A 214 6.50 -0.22 3.59
N CYS A 215 6.98 0.17 4.77
CA CYS A 215 8.37 0.54 5.06
C CYS A 215 8.93 1.65 4.14
N PRO A 216 8.31 2.85 4.14
CA PRO A 216 8.65 3.95 3.24
C PRO A 216 10.02 4.58 3.47
#